data_AF-A0A9X4H9D7-F1
#
_entry.id   AF-A0A9X4H9D7-F1
#
_cell.length_a   1.000
_cell.length_b   1.000
_cell.length_c   1.000
_cell.angle_alpha   90.00
_cell.angle_beta   90.00
_cell.angle_gamma   90.00
#
_symmetry.space_group_name_H-M   'P 1'
#
loop_
_entity.id
_entity.type
_entity.pdbx_description
1 polymer ?
#
loop_
_entity_poly.entity_id
_entity_poly.type
_entity_poly.pdbx_seq_one_letter_code
_entity_poly.pdbx_strand_id
1 'polypeptide(L)'
;MKHEYPEYPSVSATVDPSRYLDAIDALKGVRQVFCDGETILLPEAEVQAINMLCTRFNASTVYGQAKEYEFATKARDQSVSLELLRLGQAVHDSTGQSAEEMIRAALEQPSATLLAWSALYRSSMLPN
;
A
#
# COMPACT_ATOMS: atom_id res chain seq x y z
N MET A 1 -5.58 -14.24 -7.02
CA MET A 1 -4.45 -13.31 -6.85
C MET A 1 -4.70 -12.47 -5.61
N LYS A 2 -3.82 -12.54 -4.61
CA LYS A 2 -3.82 -11.58 -3.52
C LYS A 2 -3.31 -10.26 -4.11
N HIS A 3 -4.21 -9.38 -4.54
CA HIS A 3 -3.85 -7.99 -4.79
C HIS A 3 -3.58 -7.36 -3.44
N GLU A 4 -2.35 -7.53 -2.96
CA GLU A 4 -1.85 -6.81 -1.80
C GLU A 4 -1.44 -5.42 -2.31
N TYR A 5 -1.99 -4.38 -1.67
CA TYR A 5 -1.49 -3.03 -1.83
C TYR A 5 -0.12 -2.93 -1.14
N PRO A 6 0.78 -2.04 -1.60
CA PRO A 6 1.97 -1.69 -0.82
C PRO A 6 1.61 -1.28 0.61
N GLU A 7 2.45 -1.68 1.57
CA GLU A 7 2.25 -1.36 3.00
C GLU A 7 2.68 0.08 3.27
N TYR A 8 1.83 0.87 3.91
CA TYR A 8 2.20 2.18 4.42
C TYR A 8 2.63 2.11 5.90
N PRO A 9 3.76 2.72 6.31
CA PRO A 9 4.73 3.41 5.46
C PRO A 9 5.72 2.42 4.79
N SER A 10 6.09 2.73 3.55
CA SER A 10 7.11 2.01 2.78
C SER A 10 8.38 2.83 2.59
N VAL A 11 9.48 2.14 2.28
CA VAL A 11 10.72 2.69 1.77
C VAL A 11 10.82 2.39 0.28
N SER A 12 11.10 3.42 -0.52
CA SER A 12 11.58 3.25 -1.88
C SER A 12 13.11 3.19 -1.86
N ALA A 13 13.67 2.09 -2.35
CA ALA A 13 15.10 1.87 -2.48
C ALA A 13 15.50 1.84 -3.95
N THR A 14 16.51 2.63 -4.31
CA THR A 14 17.11 2.66 -5.64
C THR A 14 18.52 2.11 -5.57
N VAL A 15 18.83 1.14 -6.41
CA VAL A 15 20.17 0.53 -6.54
C VAL A 15 20.75 0.85 -7.91
N ASP A 16 22.03 0.52 -8.10
CA ASP A 16 22.61 0.55 -9.45
C ASP A 16 21.81 -0.36 -10.40
N PRO A 17 21.37 0.13 -11.59
CA PRO A 17 20.57 -0.66 -12.53
C PRO A 17 21.21 -1.99 -12.93
N SER A 18 22.55 -2.06 -13.01
CA SER A 18 23.26 -3.30 -13.33
C SER A 18 23.13 -4.37 -12.24
N ARG A 19 22.78 -3.97 -11.02
CA ARG A 19 22.62 -4.85 -9.85
C ARG A 19 21.16 -5.03 -9.42
N TYR A 20 20.22 -4.44 -10.16
CA TYR A 20 18.79 -4.45 -9.80
C TYR A 20 18.23 -5.88 -9.65
N LEU A 21 18.50 -6.75 -10.63
CA LEU A 21 18.03 -8.13 -10.60
C LEU A 21 18.64 -8.93 -9.43
N ASP A 22 19.92 -8.73 -9.13
CA ASP A 22 20.59 -9.36 -7.99
C ASP A 22 20.02 -8.86 -6.65
N ALA A 23 19.67 -7.57 -6.57
CA ALA A 23 19.04 -7.00 -5.39
C ALA A 23 17.64 -7.57 -5.16
N ILE A 24 16.84 -7.73 -6.20
CA ILE A 24 15.53 -8.39 -6.13
C ILE A 24 15.69 -9.84 -5.69
N ASP A 25 16.65 -10.57 -6.24
CA ASP A 25 16.89 -11.97 -5.87
C ASP A 25 17.24 -12.10 -4.38
N ALA A 26 18.04 -11.19 -3.85
CA ALA A 26 18.38 -11.12 -2.44
C ALA A 26 17.20 -10.80 -1.50
N LEU A 27 16.08 -10.29 -2.03
CA LEU A 27 14.86 -9.99 -1.28
C LEU A 27 13.84 -11.14 -1.29
N LYS A 28 14.18 -12.28 -1.91
CA LYS A 28 13.31 -13.47 -1.86
C LYS A 28 13.04 -13.87 -0.41
N GLY A 29 11.75 -13.89 -0.04
CA GLY A 29 11.28 -14.19 1.32
C GLY A 29 10.94 -12.97 2.16
N VAL A 30 11.29 -11.76 1.70
CA VAL A 30 10.81 -10.50 2.29
C VAL A 30 9.35 -10.29 1.88
N ARG A 31 8.49 -9.92 2.83
CA ARG A 31 7.06 -9.70 2.56
C ARG A 31 6.83 -8.38 1.82
N GLN A 32 5.78 -8.33 0.99
CA GLN A 32 5.27 -7.10 0.38
C GLN A 32 6.33 -6.24 -0.32
N VAL A 33 7.24 -6.90 -1.05
CA VAL A 33 8.17 -6.22 -1.96
C VAL A 33 7.48 -5.95 -3.28
N PHE A 34 7.50 -4.69 -3.73
CA PHE A 34 7.00 -4.26 -5.03
C PHE A 34 8.14 -3.69 -5.85
N CYS A 35 8.21 -4.07 -7.13
CA CYS A 35 9.29 -3.72 -8.03
C CYS A 35 8.69 -3.16 -9.32
N ASP A 36 9.17 -2.00 -9.77
CA ASP A 36 8.69 -1.33 -11.00
C ASP A 36 9.73 -1.36 -12.14
N GLY A 37 10.90 -1.97 -11.92
CA GLY A 37 12.03 -2.01 -12.84
C GLY A 37 13.14 -0.97 -12.55
N GLU A 38 12.88 0.00 -11.68
CA GLU A 38 13.81 1.07 -11.34
C GLU A 38 14.01 1.18 -9.82
N THR A 39 12.91 1.09 -9.08
CA THR A 39 12.87 1.15 -7.63
C THR A 39 12.35 -0.16 -7.05
N ILE A 40 12.68 -0.36 -5.78
CA ILE A 40 12.21 -1.46 -4.97
C ILE A 40 11.48 -0.82 -3.78
N LEU A 41 10.19 -1.08 -3.68
CA LEU A 41 9.35 -0.61 -2.60
C LEU A 41 9.17 -1.75 -1.58
N LEU A 42 9.45 -1.48 -0.31
CA LEU A 42 9.33 -2.44 0.77
C LEU A 42 8.80 -1.77 2.05
N PRO A 43 8.07 -2.48 2.94
CA PRO A 43 7.57 -1.90 4.18
C PRO A 43 8.71 -1.36 5.06
N GLU A 44 8.51 -0.24 5.74
CA GLU A 44 9.51 0.30 6.69
C GLU A 44 9.83 -0.66 7.84
N ALA A 45 8.88 -1.56 8.16
CA ALA A 45 9.08 -2.61 9.15
C ALA A 45 10.13 -3.66 8.74
N GLU A 46 10.46 -3.78 7.44
CA GLU A 46 11.47 -4.72 6.92
C GLU A 46 12.90 -4.18 7.07
N VAL A 47 13.25 -3.74 8.29
CA VAL A 47 14.52 -3.08 8.62
C VAL A 47 15.75 -3.87 8.18
N GLN A 48 15.69 -5.20 8.30
CA GLN A 48 16.80 -6.08 7.90
C GLN A 48 17.00 -6.07 6.38
N ALA A 49 15.92 -6.09 5.60
CA ALA A 49 15.97 -6.04 4.15
C ALA A 49 16.47 -4.67 3.66
N ILE A 50 15.97 -3.59 4.27
CA ILE A 50 16.43 -2.21 3.97
C ILE A 50 17.94 -2.09 4.22
N ASN A 51 18.41 -2.52 5.40
CA ASN A 51 19.83 -2.47 5.73
C ASN A 51 20.69 -3.31 4.78
N MET A 52 20.19 -4.49 4.36
CA MET A 52 20.87 -5.33 3.38
C MET A 52 21.02 -4.61 2.03
N LEU A 53 19.98 -3.95 1.54
CA LEU A 53 20.04 -3.16 0.29
C LEU A 53 21.05 -2.01 0.41
N CYS A 54 21.03 -1.25 1.51
CA CYS A 54 21.96 -0.15 1.74
C CYS A 54 23.41 -0.64 1.81
N THR A 55 23.69 -1.71 2.55
CA THR A 55 25.06 -2.17 2.81
C THR A 55 25.67 -2.98 1.67
N ARG A 56 24.89 -3.89 1.06
CA ARG A 56 25.39 -4.82 0.02
C ARG A 56 25.23 -4.27 -1.38
N PHE A 57 24.20 -3.46 -1.61
CA PHE A 57 23.84 -2.94 -2.94
C PHE A 57 24.01 -1.42 -3.05
N ASN A 58 24.47 -0.75 -1.99
CA ASN A 58 24.66 0.71 -1.94
C ASN A 58 23.39 1.47 -2.33
N ALA A 59 22.24 0.97 -1.88
CA ALA A 59 20.95 1.55 -2.20
C ALA A 59 20.81 2.96 -1.59
N SER A 60 20.23 3.89 -2.34
CA SER A 60 19.65 5.12 -1.80
C SER A 60 18.21 4.86 -1.39
N THR A 61 17.77 5.43 -0.27
CA THR A 61 16.44 5.15 0.29
C THR A 61 15.64 6.42 0.55
N VAL A 62 14.36 6.39 0.24
CA VAL A 62 13.38 7.42 0.59
C VAL A 62 12.27 6.79 1.42
N TYR A 63 12.05 7.31 2.63
CA TYR A 63 11.07 6.82 3.61
C TYR A 63 9.70 7.49 3.41
N GLY A 64 8.66 6.97 4.07
CA GLY A 64 7.31 7.52 4.09
C GLY A 64 6.52 7.35 2.79
N GLN A 65 6.89 6.37 1.97
CA GLN A 65 6.25 6.07 0.69
C GLN A 65 4.95 5.28 0.87
N ALA A 66 4.20 5.09 -0.23
CA ALA A 66 2.93 4.37 -0.27
C ALA A 66 1.79 5.03 0.53
N LYS A 67 1.81 6.36 0.69
CA LYS A 67 0.80 7.10 1.47
C LYS A 67 -0.61 6.93 0.91
N GLU A 68 -0.75 6.79 -0.41
CA GLU A 68 -2.02 6.50 -1.08
C GLU A 68 -2.64 5.16 -0.64
N TYR A 69 -1.87 4.27 -0.02
CA TYR A 69 -2.31 2.97 0.51
C TYR A 69 -2.42 2.97 2.05
N GLU A 70 -2.36 4.14 2.69
CA GLU A 70 -2.50 4.28 4.15
C GLU A 70 -3.81 3.68 4.67
N PHE A 71 -4.93 3.95 3.98
CA PHE A 71 -6.22 3.35 4.32
C PHE A 71 -6.18 1.83 4.19
N ALA A 72 -5.80 1.28 3.03
CA ALA A 72 -5.76 -0.16 2.83
C ALA A 72 -4.88 -0.88 3.87
N THR A 73 -3.73 -0.30 4.21
CA THR A 73 -2.82 -0.86 5.21
C THR A 73 -3.49 -0.91 6.59
N LYS A 74 -3.95 0.24 7.10
CA LYS A 74 -4.56 0.32 8.43
C LYS A 74 -5.88 -0.46 8.53
N ALA A 75 -6.67 -0.50 7.45
CA ALA A 75 -7.92 -1.25 7.37
C ALA A 75 -7.67 -2.76 7.46
N ARG A 76 -6.63 -3.27 6.78
CA ARG A 76 -6.21 -4.67 6.86
C ARG A 76 -5.80 -5.04 8.28
N ASP A 77 -4.97 -4.21 8.91
CA ASP A 77 -4.45 -4.47 10.26
C ASP A 77 -5.57 -4.45 11.32
N GLN A 78 -6.62 -3.66 11.07
CA GLN A 78 -7.83 -3.61 11.91
C GLN A 78 -8.92 -4.60 11.48
N SER A 79 -8.61 -5.55 10.58
CA SER A 79 -9.53 -6.61 10.14
C SER A 79 -10.84 -6.12 9.52
N VAL A 80 -10.81 -4.95 8.85
CA VAL A 80 -11.94 -4.50 8.00
C VAL A 80 -12.20 -5.55 6.93
N SER A 81 -13.48 -5.83 6.65
CA SER A 81 -13.85 -6.83 5.65
C SER A 81 -13.22 -6.53 4.28
N LEU A 82 -12.83 -7.58 3.56
CA LEU A 82 -12.12 -7.42 2.28
C LEU A 82 -12.93 -6.62 1.25
N GLU A 83 -14.26 -6.75 1.27
CA GLU A 83 -15.16 -5.98 0.41
C GLU A 83 -15.08 -4.48 0.70
N LEU A 84 -15.22 -4.08 1.97
CA LEU A 84 -15.10 -2.69 2.39
C LEU A 84 -13.69 -2.16 2.15
N LEU A 85 -12.64 -2.96 2.39
CA LEU A 85 -11.26 -2.57 2.12
C LEU A 85 -11.06 -2.20 0.64
N ARG A 86 -11.48 -3.08 -0.28
CA ARG A 86 -11.30 -2.84 -1.73
C ARG A 86 -12.11 -1.65 -2.21
N LEU A 87 -13.36 -1.58 -1.79
CA LEU A 87 -14.26 -0.50 -2.19
C LEU A 87 -13.79 0.84 -1.61
N GLY A 88 -13.44 0.86 -0.32
CA GLY A 88 -12.89 2.03 0.36
C GLY A 88 -11.62 2.53 -0.30
N GLN A 89 -10.68 1.65 -0.63
CA GLN A 89 -9.46 2.03 -1.34
C GLN A 89 -9.77 2.62 -2.73
N ALA A 90 -10.78 2.10 -3.43
CA ALA A 90 -11.18 2.61 -4.74
C ALA A 90 -11.86 3.99 -4.68
N VAL A 91 -12.40 4.40 -3.54
CA VAL A 91 -13.07 5.70 -3.36
C VAL A 91 -12.34 6.64 -2.42
N HIS A 92 -11.18 6.25 -1.88
CA HIS A 92 -10.42 6.97 -0.85
C HIS A 92 -10.30 8.46 -1.17
N ASP A 93 -9.82 8.77 -2.37
CA ASP A 93 -9.58 10.15 -2.83
C ASP A 93 -10.87 10.94 -3.11
N SER A 94 -12.02 10.27 -3.16
CA SER A 94 -13.35 10.87 -3.39
C SER A 94 -14.16 11.05 -2.10
N THR A 95 -13.76 10.42 -0.99
CA THR A 95 -14.53 10.50 0.27
C THR A 95 -14.40 11.84 0.98
N GLY A 96 -13.27 12.52 0.79
CA GLY A 96 -12.88 13.69 1.59
C GLY A 96 -12.55 13.35 3.06
N GLN A 97 -12.46 12.06 3.40
CA GLN A 97 -12.22 11.55 4.76
C GLN A 97 -10.75 11.14 4.94
N SER A 98 -10.25 11.18 6.16
CA SER A 98 -8.96 10.56 6.50
C SER A 98 -9.07 9.03 6.51
N ALA A 99 -7.94 8.34 6.41
CA ALA A 99 -7.88 6.89 6.52
C ALA A 99 -8.51 6.37 7.83
N GLU A 100 -8.28 7.05 8.96
CA GLU A 100 -8.86 6.70 10.26
C GLU A 100 -10.38 6.88 10.28
N GLU A 101 -10.89 7.93 9.65
CA GLU A 101 -12.33 8.18 9.56
C GLU A 101 -13.03 7.11 8.73
N MET A 102 -12.42 6.73 7.59
CA MET A 102 -12.93 5.66 6.74
C MET A 102 -12.93 4.30 7.46
N ILE A 103 -11.86 3.99 8.20
CA ILE A 103 -11.78 2.73 8.95
C ILE A 103 -12.83 2.69 10.05
N ARG A 104 -12.99 3.78 10.80
CA ARG A 104 -14.01 3.90 11.84
C ARG A 104 -15.40 3.68 11.26
N ALA A 105 -15.73 4.31 10.13
CA ALA A 105 -17.01 4.11 9.45
C ALA A 105 -17.21 2.65 9.00
N ALA A 106 -16.15 2.00 8.50
CA ALA A 106 -16.22 0.61 8.07
C ALA A 106 -16.41 -0.38 9.24
N LEU A 107 -15.87 -0.09 10.42
CA LEU A 107 -16.00 -0.93 11.62
C LEU A 107 -17.31 -0.69 12.37
N GLU A 108 -17.71 0.57 12.54
CA GLU A 108 -18.89 0.93 13.31
C GLU A 108 -20.20 0.74 12.54
N GLN A 109 -20.20 1.01 11.23
CA GLN A 109 -21.41 0.97 10.40
C GLN A 109 -21.18 0.28 9.04
N PRO A 110 -20.73 -0.99 9.02
CA PRO A 110 -20.27 -1.67 7.81
C PRO A 110 -21.30 -1.66 6.67
N SER A 111 -22.57 -1.94 6.95
CA SER A 111 -23.62 -1.98 5.92
C SER A 111 -23.94 -0.60 5.32
N ALA A 112 -23.96 0.44 6.16
CA ALA A 112 -24.21 1.81 5.70
C ALA A 112 -23.02 2.33 4.88
N THR A 113 -21.80 2.06 5.35
CA THR A 113 -20.56 2.38 4.66
C THR A 113 -20.47 1.70 3.30
N LEU A 114 -20.84 0.41 3.21
CA LEU A 114 -20.86 -0.33 1.95
C LEU A 114 -21.79 0.33 0.92
N LEU A 115 -22.99 0.74 1.34
CA LEU A 115 -23.95 1.44 0.47
C LEU A 115 -23.41 2.80 0.01
N ALA A 116 -22.87 3.58 0.94
CA ALA A 116 -22.34 4.92 0.67
C ALA A 116 -21.16 4.87 -0.31
N TRP A 117 -20.17 4.03 -0.05
CA TRP A 117 -19.01 3.89 -0.91
C TRP A 117 -19.37 3.26 -2.27
N SER A 118 -20.38 2.38 -2.34
CA SER A 118 -20.84 1.83 -3.61
C SER A 118 -21.48 2.90 -4.49
N ALA A 119 -22.28 3.79 -3.89
CA ALA A 119 -22.87 4.92 -4.61
C ALA A 119 -21.77 5.88 -5.11
N LEU A 120 -20.79 6.18 -4.26
CA LEU A 120 -19.66 7.04 -4.60
C LEU A 120 -18.83 6.46 -5.75
N TYR A 121 -18.47 5.18 -5.68
CA TYR A 121 -17.73 4.48 -6.74
C TYR A 121 -18.47 4.48 -8.07
N ARG A 122 -19.80 4.28 -8.06
CA ARG A 122 -20.61 4.35 -9.28
C ARG A 122 -20.63 5.76 -9.88
N SER A 123 -20.69 6.79 -9.03
CA SER A 123 -20.71 8.18 -9.48
C SER A 123 -19.38 8.62 -10.09
N SER A 124 -18.24 8.10 -9.60
CA SER A 124 -16.92 8.43 -10.13
C SER A 124 -16.59 7.73 -11.45
N MET A 125 -17.29 6.66 -11.80
CA MET A 125 -17.11 5.88 -13.02
C MET A 125 -17.95 6.37 -14.21
N LEU A 126 -18.91 7.26 -13.97
CA LEU A 126 -19.69 7.85 -15.05
C LEU A 126 -18.90 9.02 -15.66
N PRO A 127 -18.54 8.98 -16.96
CA PRO A 127 -17.90 10.11 -17.60
C PRO A 127 -18.88 11.30 -17.63
N ASN A 128 -18.38 12.48 -17.27
CA ASN A 128 -19.05 13.75 -17.54
C ASN A 128 -19.15 14.02 -19.04
#